data_AF-A0A0Q7U1R0-F1
#
_entry.id   AF-A0A0Q7U1R0-F1
#
_cell.length_a   1.000
_cell.length_b   1.000
_cell.length_c   1.000
_cell.angle_alpha   90.00
_cell.angle_beta   90.00
_cell.angle_gamma   90.00
#
_symmetry.space_group_name_H-M   'P 1'
#
loop_
_entity.id
_entity.type
_entity.pdbx_description
1 polymer ?
#
loop_
_entity_poly.entity_id
_entity_poly.type
_entity_poly.pdbx_seq_one_letter_code
_entity_poly.pdbx_strand_id
1 'polypeptide(L)'
;MGVVFDPSKPASVAEKNAVMAAIGGGMSAGAVTLTAKPVEASAVSGVSGVAALYVTTGVNVGAAAKAKKLITIGSDVSCATSGACVMSVSADPKVEIVVNRAAAAAVGAVFKAAFRMMIREV
;
A
#
# COMPACT_ATOMS: atom_id res chain seq x y z
N MET A 1 7.94 -6.53 -0.95
CA MET A 1 6.60 -5.88 -0.88
C MET A 1 5.62 -6.70 -1.69
N GLY A 2 4.38 -6.86 -1.22
CA GLY A 2 3.31 -7.45 -2.03
C GLY A 2 2.62 -6.38 -2.87
N VAL A 3 2.45 -6.59 -4.17
CA VAL A 3 1.66 -5.71 -5.04
C VAL A 3 0.30 -6.35 -5.24
N VAL A 4 -0.69 -5.83 -4.52
CA VAL A 4 -2.04 -6.38 -4.47
C VAL A 4 -2.84 -5.88 -5.66
N PHE A 5 -3.40 -6.82 -6.42
CA PHE A 5 -4.21 -6.53 -7.60
C PHE A 5 -5.47 -7.40 -7.65
N ASP A 6 -6.47 -6.91 -8.37
CA ASP A 6 -7.71 -7.60 -8.65
C ASP A 6 -7.75 -7.94 -10.15
N PRO A 7 -7.68 -9.23 -10.54
CA PRO A 7 -7.63 -9.63 -11.94
C PRO A 7 -8.90 -9.24 -12.72
N SER A 8 -10.02 -8.99 -12.03
CA SER A 8 -11.26 -8.52 -12.66
C SER A 8 -11.25 -7.02 -13.00
N LYS A 9 -10.25 -6.26 -12.53
CA LYS A 9 -10.16 -4.81 -12.73
C LYS A 9 -8.96 -4.46 -13.63
N PRO A 10 -9.19 -4.09 -14.91
CA PRO A 10 -8.09 -3.79 -15.83
C PRO A 10 -7.12 -2.71 -15.35
N ALA A 11 -7.62 -1.66 -14.69
CA ALA A 11 -6.80 -0.61 -14.11
C ALA A 11 -5.85 -1.13 -13.01
N SER A 12 -6.36 -2.01 -12.15
CA SER A 12 -5.56 -2.66 -11.10
C SER A 12 -4.46 -3.55 -11.67
N VAL A 13 -4.78 -4.32 -12.72
CA VAL A 13 -3.79 -5.16 -13.43
C VAL A 13 -2.72 -4.31 -14.11
N ALA A 14 -3.12 -3.22 -14.79
CA ALA A 14 -2.21 -2.30 -15.45
C ALA A 14 -1.25 -1.64 -14.46
N GLU A 15 -1.77 -1.14 -13.33
CA GLU A 15 -0.96 -0.53 -12.28
C GLU A 15 0.00 -1.54 -11.66
N LYS A 16 -0.46 -2.77 -11.37
CA LYS A 16 0.42 -3.85 -10.90
C LYS A 16 1.55 -4.11 -11.88
N ASN A 17 1.27 -4.17 -13.18
CA ASN A 17 2.30 -4.38 -14.20
C ASN A 17 3.31 -3.23 -14.22
N ALA A 18 2.85 -1.97 -14.12
CA ALA A 18 3.72 -0.80 -14.08
C ALA A 18 4.63 -0.81 -12.84
N VAL A 19 4.08 -1.09 -11.65
CA VAL A 19 4.88 -1.16 -10.41
C VAL A 19 5.88 -2.31 -10.45
N MET A 20 5.47 -3.48 -10.92
CA MET A 20 6.36 -4.64 -11.06
C MET A 20 7.49 -4.36 -12.06
N ALA A 21 7.19 -3.71 -13.19
CA ALA A 21 8.19 -3.32 -14.18
C ALA A 21 9.18 -2.28 -13.65
N ALA A 22 8.70 -1.30 -12.88
CA ALA A 22 9.54 -0.28 -12.26
C ALA A 22 10.50 -0.87 -11.22
N ILE A 23 10.07 -1.88 -10.46
CA ILE A 23 10.90 -2.55 -9.46
C ILE A 23 11.85 -3.57 -10.10
N GLY A 24 11.44 -4.20 -11.21
CA GLY A 24 12.25 -5.18 -11.93
C GLY A 24 12.67 -6.35 -11.06
N GLY A 25 13.94 -6.78 -11.17
CA GLY A 25 14.53 -7.83 -10.33
C GLY A 25 14.87 -7.40 -8.89
N GLY A 26 14.68 -6.11 -8.58
CA GLY A 26 15.04 -5.51 -7.30
C GLY A 26 15.45 -4.06 -7.49
N MET A 27 14.83 -3.15 -6.73
CA MET A 27 15.14 -1.73 -6.73
C MET A 27 15.96 -1.38 -5.49
N SER A 28 17.12 -0.75 -5.68
CA SER A 28 17.89 -0.23 -4.55
C SER A 28 17.19 0.98 -3.94
N ALA A 29 16.88 0.91 -2.65
CA ALA A 29 16.22 1.97 -1.89
C ALA A 29 17.00 2.23 -0.59
N GLY A 30 18.01 3.10 -0.67
CA GLY A 30 18.94 3.34 0.44
C GLY A 30 19.68 2.06 0.83
N ALA A 31 19.49 1.61 2.08
CA ALA A 31 20.14 0.40 2.61
C ALA A 31 19.39 -0.92 2.31
N VAL A 32 18.26 -0.88 1.61
CA VAL A 32 17.46 -2.08 1.32
C VAL A 32 17.26 -2.28 -0.18
N THR A 33 17.16 -3.55 -0.60
CA THR A 33 16.70 -3.93 -1.93
C THR A 33 15.21 -4.20 -1.87
N LEU A 34 14.41 -3.32 -2.47
CA LEU A 34 12.98 -3.52 -2.61
C LEU A 34 12.72 -4.55 -3.71
N THR A 35 12.09 -5.66 -3.33
CA THR A 35 11.54 -6.65 -4.26
C THR A 35 10.03 -6.61 -4.23
N ALA A 36 9.39 -6.94 -5.35
CA ALA A 36 7.95 -6.99 -5.48
C ALA A 36 7.46 -8.40 -5.78
N LYS A 37 6.35 -8.78 -5.15
CA LYS A 37 5.63 -10.03 -5.41
C LYS A 37 4.19 -9.68 -5.80
N PRO A 38 3.67 -10.14 -6.94
CA PRO A 38 2.26 -9.95 -7.25
C PRO A 38 1.40 -10.79 -6.30
N VAL A 39 0.33 -10.21 -5.79
CA VAL A 39 -0.61 -10.86 -4.85
C VAL A 39 -2.02 -10.56 -5.33
N GLU A 40 -2.82 -11.58 -5.59
CA GLU A 40 -4.24 -11.35 -5.87
C GLU A 40 -4.95 -10.88 -4.60
N ALA A 41 -5.94 -10.00 -4.75
CA ALA A 41 -6.71 -9.44 -3.63
C ALA A 41 -7.34 -10.54 -2.75
N SER A 42 -7.81 -11.63 -3.38
CA SER A 42 -8.35 -12.83 -2.71
C SER A 42 -7.30 -13.60 -1.90
N ALA A 43 -6.01 -13.48 -2.24
CA ALA A 43 -4.91 -14.21 -1.64
C ALA A 43 -4.20 -13.47 -0.49
N VAL A 44 -4.63 -12.23 -0.17
CA VAL A 44 -3.98 -11.42 0.88
C VAL A 44 -4.01 -12.10 2.26
N SER A 45 -5.07 -12.85 2.57
CA SER A 45 -5.17 -13.62 3.82
C SER A 45 -4.11 -14.73 3.95
N GLY A 46 -3.52 -15.19 2.85
CA GLY A 46 -2.45 -16.20 2.82
C GLY A 46 -1.05 -15.59 2.64
N VAL A 47 -0.93 -14.27 2.50
CA VAL A 47 0.35 -13.65 2.15
C VAL A 47 1.40 -13.83 3.28
N SER A 48 2.64 -14.09 2.87
CA SER A 48 3.81 -14.24 3.73
C SER A 48 5.06 -13.71 3.00
N GLY A 49 6.14 -13.45 3.75
CA GLY A 49 7.41 -12.98 3.19
C GLY A 49 7.37 -11.54 2.65
N VAL A 50 6.39 -10.74 3.08
CA VAL A 50 6.27 -9.32 2.71
C VAL A 50 6.16 -8.45 3.95
N ALA A 51 6.79 -7.28 3.94
CA ALA A 51 6.73 -6.31 5.04
C ALA A 51 5.64 -5.25 4.86
N ALA A 52 5.15 -5.07 3.64
CA ALA A 52 4.13 -4.09 3.28
C ALA A 52 3.37 -4.54 2.02
N LEU A 53 2.18 -3.97 1.82
CA LEU A 53 1.31 -4.18 0.67
C LEU A 53 1.11 -2.86 -0.08
N TYR A 54 1.40 -2.86 -1.37
CA TYR A 54 0.95 -1.84 -2.30
C TYR A 54 -0.42 -2.25 -2.83
N VAL A 55 -1.45 -1.43 -2.59
CA VAL A 55 -2.83 -1.68 -3.01
C VAL A 55 -3.08 -0.87 -4.27
N THR A 56 -3.29 -1.57 -5.39
CA THR A 56 -3.60 -0.92 -6.66
C THR A 56 -5.00 -0.33 -6.68
N THR A 57 -5.23 0.57 -7.63
CA THR A 57 -6.46 1.34 -7.80
C THR A 57 -7.70 0.45 -7.82
N GLY A 58 -8.71 0.85 -7.04
CA GLY A 58 -10.00 0.16 -6.96
C GLY A 58 -9.96 -1.17 -6.19
N VAL A 59 -8.85 -1.52 -5.55
CA VAL A 59 -8.74 -2.71 -4.70
C VAL A 59 -8.97 -2.35 -3.23
N ASN A 60 -9.77 -3.16 -2.53
CA ASN A 60 -9.98 -3.02 -1.09
C ASN A 60 -9.63 -4.34 -0.39
N VAL A 61 -8.56 -4.30 0.43
CA VAL A 61 -8.07 -5.44 1.21
C VAL A 61 -7.82 -5.09 2.67
N GLY A 62 -8.36 -3.96 3.15
CA GLY A 62 -8.05 -3.39 4.46
C GLY A 62 -8.27 -4.38 5.61
N ALA A 63 -9.36 -5.16 5.57
CA ALA A 63 -9.65 -6.17 6.59
C ALA A 63 -8.63 -7.33 6.59
N ALA A 64 -8.26 -7.85 5.42
CA ALA A 64 -7.29 -8.93 5.30
C ALA A 64 -5.87 -8.48 5.68
N ALA A 65 -5.48 -7.26 5.27
CA ALA A 65 -4.20 -6.66 5.63
C ALA A 65 -4.10 -6.38 7.14
N LYS A 66 -5.19 -5.90 7.75
CA LYS A 66 -5.30 -5.70 9.21
C LYS A 66 -5.03 -6.99 9.98
N ALA A 67 -5.64 -8.11 9.57
CA ALA A 67 -5.42 -9.40 10.21
C ALA A 67 -3.94 -9.85 10.16
N LYS A 68 -3.19 -9.41 9.13
CA LYS A 68 -1.76 -9.69 8.97
C LYS A 68 -0.84 -8.66 9.64
N LYS A 69 -1.39 -7.59 10.22
CA LYS A 69 -0.62 -6.44 10.73
C LYS A 69 0.34 -5.86 9.68
N LEU A 70 -0.10 -5.83 8.41
CA LEU A 70 0.69 -5.29 7.31
C LEU A 70 0.22 -3.88 6.98
N ILE A 71 1.19 -2.97 6.82
CA ILE A 71 0.91 -1.62 6.31
C ILE A 71 0.50 -1.72 4.84
N THR A 72 -0.62 -1.07 4.49
CA THR A 72 -1.12 -0.92 3.12
C THR A 72 -0.90 0.50 2.60
N ILE A 73 -0.40 0.60 1.38
CA ILE A 73 -0.05 1.85 0.70
C ILE A 73 -0.79 1.87 -0.63
N GLY A 74 -1.57 2.92 -0.89
CA GLY A 74 -2.23 3.12 -2.18
C GLY A 74 -1.80 4.41 -2.86
N SER A 75 -2.12 4.55 -4.14
CA SER A 75 -1.94 5.78 -4.93
C SER A 75 -3.17 6.71 -4.86
N ASP A 76 -4.34 6.16 -4.50
CA ASP A 76 -5.60 6.92 -4.40
C ASP A 76 -5.89 7.34 -2.95
N VAL A 77 -6.17 8.63 -2.76
CA VAL A 77 -6.61 9.21 -1.47
C VAL A 77 -7.87 8.53 -0.94
N SER A 78 -8.77 8.10 -1.83
CA SER A 78 -9.98 7.38 -1.47
C SER A 78 -9.69 6.08 -0.72
N CYS A 79 -8.52 5.45 -0.98
CA CYS A 79 -8.11 4.24 -0.28
C CYS A 79 -7.81 4.52 1.19
N ALA A 80 -7.13 5.63 1.50
CA ALA A 80 -6.87 6.03 2.87
C ALA A 80 -8.15 6.49 3.57
N THR A 81 -8.94 7.36 2.94
CA THR A 81 -10.15 7.92 3.59
C THR A 81 -11.23 6.87 3.87
N SER A 82 -11.29 5.80 3.09
CA SER A 82 -12.21 4.67 3.33
C SER A 82 -11.67 3.62 4.32
N GLY A 83 -10.40 3.72 4.74
CA GLY A 83 -9.73 2.72 5.59
C GLY A 83 -9.33 1.43 4.85
N ALA A 84 -9.44 1.40 3.51
CA ALA A 84 -8.94 0.31 2.68
C ALA A 84 -7.40 0.24 2.68
N CYS A 85 -6.74 1.40 2.82
CA CYS A 85 -5.30 1.56 2.99
C CYS A 85 -4.96 2.25 4.31
N VAL A 86 -3.81 1.90 4.89
CA VAL A 86 -3.22 2.66 6.00
C VAL A 86 -2.79 4.04 5.54
N MET A 87 -2.22 4.14 4.34
CA MET A 87 -1.84 5.43 3.75
C MET A 87 -2.06 5.46 2.24
N SER A 88 -2.25 6.66 1.71
CA SER A 88 -2.14 6.96 0.29
C SER A 88 -0.98 7.92 0.05
N VAL A 89 -0.30 7.75 -1.08
CA VAL A 89 0.74 8.67 -1.56
C VAL A 89 0.35 9.10 -2.97
N SER A 90 -0.01 10.36 -3.14
CA SER A 90 -0.20 10.98 -4.46
C SER A 90 0.99 11.89 -4.75
N ALA A 91 1.40 11.96 -6.02
CA ALA A 91 2.46 12.86 -6.48
C ALA A 91 1.95 14.01 -7.36
N ASP A 92 0.68 13.99 -7.78
CA ASP A 92 0.09 14.92 -8.75
C ASP A 92 -1.16 15.59 -8.14
N PRO A 93 -1.29 16.93 -8.17
CA PRO A 93 -0.33 17.94 -8.69
C PRO A 93 0.84 18.26 -7.75
N LYS A 94 0.86 17.65 -6.56
CA LYS A 94 1.91 17.79 -5.56
C LYS A 94 2.01 16.50 -4.77
N VAL A 95 3.16 16.29 -4.14
CA VAL A 95 3.34 15.15 -3.22
C VAL A 95 2.50 15.37 -1.96
N GLU A 96 1.51 14.50 -1.75
CA GLU A 96 0.68 14.46 -0.55
C GLU A 96 0.60 13.04 -0.01
N ILE A 97 0.80 12.91 1.30
CA ILE A 97 0.65 11.64 2.03
C ILE A 97 -0.55 11.78 2.96
N VAL A 98 -1.54 10.91 2.80
CA VAL A 98 -2.73 10.85 3.65
C VAL A 98 -2.71 9.54 4.43
N VAL A 99 -2.87 9.60 5.74
CA VAL A 99 -2.82 8.42 6.62
C VAL A 99 -4.14 8.26 7.34
N ASN A 100 -4.72 7.07 7.27
CA ASN A 100 -5.88 6.70 8.08
C ASN A 100 -5.42 6.24 9.46
N ARG A 101 -5.78 7.00 10.49
CA ARG A 101 -5.30 6.74 11.85
C ARG A 101 -5.85 5.44 12.43
N ALA A 102 -7.12 5.14 12.15
CA ALA A 102 -7.77 3.92 12.63
C ALA A 102 -7.16 2.67 11.98
N ALA A 103 -6.91 2.71 10.65
CA ALA A 103 -6.25 1.64 9.93
C ALA A 103 -4.79 1.45 10.39
N ALA A 104 -4.06 2.55 10.62
CA ALA A 104 -2.70 2.51 11.17
C ALA A 104 -2.64 1.85 12.55
N ALA A 105 -3.49 2.29 13.48
CA ALA A 105 -3.58 1.70 14.82
C ALA A 105 -3.95 0.22 14.77
N ALA A 106 -4.86 -0.15 13.85
CA ALA A 106 -5.29 -1.52 13.66
C ALA A 106 -4.19 -2.49 13.20
N VAL A 107 -3.15 -2.00 12.52
CA VAL A 107 -1.96 -2.80 12.15
C VAL A 107 -0.81 -2.64 13.15
N GLY A 108 -1.00 -1.86 14.22
CA GLY A 108 0.03 -1.55 15.22
C GLY A 108 1.08 -0.54 14.73
N ALA A 109 0.80 0.19 13.65
CA ALA A 109 1.72 1.21 13.14
C ALA A 109 1.62 2.49 13.98
N VAL A 110 2.78 3.03 14.35
CA VAL A 110 2.91 4.31 15.06
C VAL A 110 3.85 5.21 14.28
N PHE A 111 3.38 6.40 13.93
CA PHE A 111 4.19 7.39 13.21
C PHE A 111 4.92 8.30 14.20
N LYS A 112 6.22 8.53 13.96
CA LYS A 112 7.02 9.48 14.74
C LYS A 112 6.46 10.90 14.61
N ALA A 113 6.59 11.71 15.66
CA ALA A 113 6.04 13.07 15.70
C ALA A 113 6.47 13.95 14.51
N ALA A 114 7.74 13.88 14.11
CA ALA A 114 8.24 14.63 12.96
C ALA A 114 7.54 14.24 11.64
N PHE A 115 7.22 12.96 11.45
CA PHE A 115 6.52 12.50 10.25
C PHE A 115 5.07 13.02 10.22
N ARG A 116 4.43 13.16 11.39
CA ARG A 116 3.08 13.69 11.52
C ARG A 116 2.95 15.16 11.06
N MET A 117 4.05 15.90 11.00
CA MET A 117 4.06 17.27 10.44
C MET A 117 4.04 17.29 8.90
N MET A 118 4.38 16.19 8.22
CA MET A 118 4.49 16.09 6.76
C MET A 118 3.29 15.39 6.09
N ILE A 119 2.32 14.90 6.87
CA ILE A 119 1.21 14.09 6.39
C ILE A 119 -0.14 14.67 6.83
N ARG A 120 -1.20 14.32 6.11
CA ARG A 120 -2.58 14.58 6.53
C ARG A 120 -3.16 13.32 7.18
N GLU A 121 -3.61 13.43 8.43
CA GLU A 121 -4.29 12.33 9.13
C GLU A 121 -5.82 12.40 8.89
N VAL A 122 -6.46 11.25 8.66
CA VAL A 122 -7.91 11.07 8.55
C VAL A 122 -8.43 9.94 9.43
#